data_AF-A0A327ZX00-F1
#
_entry.id   AF-A0A327ZX00-F1
#
_cell.length_a   1.000
_cell.length_b   1.000
_cell.length_c   1.000
_cell.angle_alpha   90.00
_cell.angle_beta   90.00
_cell.angle_gamma   90.00
#
_symmetry.space_group_name_H-M   'P 1'
#
loop_
_entity.id
_entity.type
_entity.pdbx_description
1 polymer ?
#
loop_
_entity_poly.entity_id
_entity_poly.type
_entity_poly.pdbx_seq_one_letter_code
_entity_poly.pdbx_strand_id
1 'polypeptide(L)'
;MIMLIILVLIYALLTIIASVGALLNSGFSFMYLLFALNSILMIFSVYPTLNLILLATSLVLFCGLAIIHGLMIKDFHLSHIIVRIIISIIIFGIAFYVK
;
A
#
# COMPACT_ATOMS: atom_id res chain seq x y z
N MET A 1 -8.26 -18.12 -0.88
CA MET A 1 -7.87 -17.28 -2.04
C MET A 1 -8.76 -16.04 -2.20
N ILE A 2 -10.08 -16.16 -2.40
CA ILE A 2 -11.00 -15.02 -2.57
C ILE A 2 -10.93 -13.98 -1.43
N MET A 3 -10.84 -14.44 -0.17
CA MET A 3 -10.73 -13.55 0.99
C MET A 3 -9.47 -12.66 0.96
N LEU A 4 -8.32 -13.21 0.52
CA LEU A 4 -7.06 -12.45 0.39
C LEU A 4 -7.18 -11.38 -0.71
N ILE A 5 -7.78 -11.75 -1.83
CA ILE A 5 -8.02 -10.85 -2.97
C ILE A 5 -8.85 -9.64 -2.51
N ILE A 6 -9.95 -9.89 -1.79
CA ILE A 6 -10.81 -8.84 -1.26
C ILE A 6 -10.01 -7.93 -0.32
N LEU A 7 -9.18 -8.50 0.56
CA LEU A 7 -8.39 -7.74 1.53
C LEU A 7 -7.35 -6.83 0.86
N VAL A 8 -6.66 -7.33 -0.17
CA VAL A 8 -5.69 -6.56 -0.96
C VAL A 8 -6.37 -5.43 -1.73
N LEU A 9 -7.53 -5.70 -2.33
CA LEU A 9 -8.30 -4.70 -3.07
C LEU A 9 -8.85 -3.60 -2.14
N ILE A 10 -9.37 -3.98 -0.97
CA ILE A 10 -9.82 -3.01 0.05
C ILE A 10 -8.64 -2.14 0.48
N TYR A 11 -7.48 -2.72 0.73
CA TYR A 11 -6.28 -1.98 1.11
C TYR A 11 -5.84 -1.00 0.02
N ALA A 12 -5.81 -1.44 -1.25
CA ALA A 12 -5.48 -0.59 -2.39
C ALA A 12 -6.50 0.56 -2.59
N LEU A 13 -7.78 0.31 -2.34
CA LEU A 13 -8.82 1.35 -2.41
C LEU A 13 -8.65 2.39 -1.30
N LEU A 14 -8.43 1.94 -0.05
CA LEU A 14 -8.17 2.82 1.09
C LEU A 14 -6.97 3.74 0.82
N THR A 15 -5.92 3.23 0.17
CA THR A 15 -4.73 4.03 -0.16
C THR A 15 -4.98 5.03 -1.26
N ILE A 16 -5.78 4.68 -2.27
CA ILE A 16 -6.22 5.62 -3.31
C ILE A 16 -7.04 6.74 -2.65
N ILE A 17 -8.04 6.40 -1.84
CA ILE A 17 -8.91 7.38 -1.16
C ILE A 17 -8.06 8.32 -0.29
N ALA A 18 -7.13 7.78 0.49
CA ALA A 18 -6.24 8.58 1.32
C ALA A 18 -5.35 9.52 0.47
N SER A 19 -4.80 9.03 -0.65
CA SER A 19 -3.96 9.84 -1.53
C SER A 19 -4.74 10.94 -2.26
N VAL A 20 -5.98 10.66 -2.70
CA VAL A 20 -6.87 11.63 -3.36
C VAL A 20 -7.37 12.67 -2.35
N GLY A 21 -7.76 12.25 -1.15
CA GLY A 21 -8.16 13.17 -0.09
C GLY A 21 -7.03 14.12 0.30
N ALA A 22 -5.80 13.60 0.41
CA ALA A 22 -4.61 14.40 0.66
C ALA A 22 -4.28 15.34 -0.51
N LEU A 23 -4.44 14.89 -1.76
CA LEU A 23 -4.29 15.72 -2.96
C LEU A 23 -5.26 16.91 -2.96
N LEU A 24 -6.54 16.67 -2.64
CA LEU A 24 -7.57 17.71 -2.63
C LEU A 24 -7.35 18.75 -1.53
N ASN A 25 -6.80 18.34 -0.38
CA ASN A 25 -6.60 19.23 0.77
C ASN A 25 -5.24 19.96 0.75
N SER A 26 -4.20 19.33 0.20
CA SER A 26 -2.81 19.80 0.32
C SER A 26 -2.18 20.23 -1.01
N GLY A 27 -2.89 20.06 -2.13
CA GLY A 27 -2.37 20.30 -3.47
C GLY A 27 -1.52 19.13 -4.01
N PHE A 28 -1.08 19.25 -5.27
CA PHE A 28 -0.35 18.18 -5.95
C PHE A 28 1.07 17.99 -5.41
N SER A 29 1.39 16.74 -5.08
CA SER A 29 2.73 16.29 -4.71
C SER A 29 3.06 15.02 -5.49
N PHE A 30 4.30 14.93 -5.96
CA PHE A 30 4.81 13.74 -6.64
C PHE A 30 4.65 12.46 -5.81
N MET A 31 4.64 12.59 -4.47
CA MET A 31 4.38 11.45 -3.58
C MET A 31 2.99 10.84 -3.76
N TYR A 32 1.96 11.64 -4.06
CA TYR A 32 0.62 11.11 -4.29
C TYR A 32 0.54 10.29 -5.59
N LEU A 33 1.33 10.66 -6.61
CA LEU A 33 1.47 9.87 -7.84
C LEU A 33 2.12 8.51 -7.54
N LEU A 34 3.16 8.49 -6.71
CA LEU A 34 3.82 7.24 -6.30
C LEU A 34 2.89 6.34 -5.48
N PHE A 35 2.06 6.90 -4.59
CA PHE A 35 1.03 6.14 -3.88
C PHE A 35 -0.04 5.56 -4.82
N ALA A 36 -0.45 6.31 -5.84
CA ALA A 36 -1.39 5.82 -6.85
C ALA A 36 -0.79 4.68 -7.68
N LEU A 37 0.44 4.85 -8.18
CA LEU A 37 1.18 3.80 -8.91
C LEU A 37 1.35 2.54 -8.06
N ASN A 38 1.67 2.70 -6.78
CA ASN A 38 1.82 1.56 -5.89
C ASN A 38 0.49 0.84 -5.63
N SER A 39 -0.63 1.58 -5.52
CA SER A 39 -1.96 1.00 -5.39
C SER A 39 -2.35 0.21 -6.64
N ILE A 40 -1.99 0.70 -7.82
CA ILE A 40 -2.18 -0.03 -9.10
C ILE A 40 -1.35 -1.32 -9.12
N LEU A 41 -0.07 -1.27 -8.72
CA LEU A 41 0.77 -2.47 -8.60
C LEU A 41 0.18 -3.50 -7.63
N MET A 42 -0.41 -3.02 -6.54
CA MET A 42 -1.07 -3.87 -5.54
C MET A 42 -2.33 -4.55 -6.10
N ILE A 43 -3.10 -3.86 -6.95
CA ILE A 43 -4.24 -4.47 -7.68
C ILE A 43 -3.74 -5.50 -8.69
N PHE A 44 -2.69 -5.20 -9.45
CA PHE A 44 -2.11 -6.15 -10.40
C PHE A 44 -1.51 -7.38 -9.71
N SER A 45 -1.11 -7.27 -8.45
CA SER A 45 -0.57 -8.40 -7.68
C SER A 45 -1.62 -9.48 -7.40
N VAL A 46 -2.91 -9.18 -7.58
CA VAL A 46 -4.03 -10.14 -7.45
C VAL A 46 -4.09 -11.11 -8.64
N TYR A 47 -3.45 -10.78 -9.76
CA TYR A 47 -3.48 -11.64 -10.94
C TYR A 47 -2.72 -12.97 -10.68
N PRO A 48 -3.29 -14.12 -11.07
CA PRO A 48 -2.75 -15.45 -10.74
C PRO A 48 -1.28 -15.66 -11.09
N THR A 49 -0.81 -15.00 -12.16
CA THR A 49 0.53 -15.13 -12.73
C THR A 49 1.60 -14.24 -12.10
N LEU A 50 1.23 -13.17 -11.38
CA LEU A 50 2.14 -12.15 -10.85
C LEU A 50 2.27 -12.16 -9.32
N ASN A 51 1.74 -13.20 -8.68
CA ASN A 51 0.99 -13.08 -7.43
C ASN A 51 1.78 -12.69 -6.15
N LEU A 52 3.08 -12.99 -6.07
CA LEU A 52 3.79 -12.91 -4.77
C LEU A 52 4.98 -11.95 -4.77
N ILE A 53 5.78 -11.93 -5.84
CA ILE A 53 6.89 -10.98 -5.97
C ILE A 53 6.34 -9.57 -6.13
N LEU A 54 5.31 -9.39 -6.97
CA LEU A 54 4.68 -8.09 -7.19
C LEU A 54 3.98 -7.57 -5.91
N LEU A 55 3.35 -8.48 -5.15
CA LEU A 55 2.76 -8.17 -3.86
C LEU A 55 3.82 -7.75 -2.85
N ALA A 56 4.93 -8.49 -2.75
CA ALA A 56 6.04 -8.12 -1.87
C ALA A 56 6.62 -6.75 -2.22
N THR A 57 6.89 -6.50 -3.50
CA THR A 57 7.44 -5.22 -3.95
C THR A 57 6.49 -4.06 -3.68
N SER A 58 5.19 -4.24 -3.90
CA SER A 58 4.20 -3.18 -3.64
C SER A 58 4.06 -2.87 -2.15
N LEU A 59 4.11 -3.89 -1.28
CA LEU A 59 4.07 -3.71 0.17
C LEU A 59 5.33 -2.98 0.70
N VAL A 60 6.51 -3.33 0.20
CA VAL A 60 7.77 -2.67 0.59
C VAL A 60 7.80 -1.22 0.11
N LEU A 61 7.46 -0.98 -1.16
CA LEU A 61 7.36 0.37 -1.71
C LEU A 61 6.36 1.21 -0.94
N PHE A 62 5.22 0.63 -0.55
CA PHE A 62 4.21 1.33 0.24
C PHE A 62 4.75 1.84 1.58
N CYS A 63 5.44 0.97 2.32
CA CYS A 63 6.01 1.33 3.61
C CYS A 63 7.10 2.40 3.46
N GLY A 64 7.97 2.25 2.45
CA GLY A 64 9.00 3.25 2.13
C GLY A 64 8.40 4.61 1.80
N LEU A 65 7.38 4.65 0.93
CA LEU A 65 6.68 5.88 0.55
C LEU A 65 6.00 6.55 1.75
N ALA A 66 5.36 5.76 2.62
CA ALA A 66 4.73 6.27 3.84
C ALA A 66 5.74 6.92 4.79
N ILE A 67 6.92 6.29 4.97
CA ILE A 67 8.00 6.83 5.79
C ILE A 67 8.53 8.13 5.21
N ILE A 68 8.91 8.14 3.94
CA ILE A 68 9.49 9.32 3.29
C ILE A 68 8.46 10.45 3.29
N HIS A 69 7.20 10.17 2.95
CA HIS A 69 6.15 11.19 2.94
C HIS A 69 5.94 11.79 4.33
N GLY A 70 5.80 10.97 5.38
CA GLY A 70 5.63 11.43 6.76
C GLY A 70 6.81 12.30 7.24
N LEU A 71 8.05 11.95 6.86
CA LEU A 71 9.23 12.76 7.16
C LEU A 71 9.20 14.11 6.41
N MET A 72 8.76 14.13 5.14
CA MET A 72 8.67 15.35 4.35
C MET A 72 7.65 16.35 4.89
N ILE A 73 6.47 15.87 5.31
CA ILE A 73 5.41 16.73 5.86
C ILE A 73 5.60 17.07 7.34
N LYS A 74 6.69 16.58 7.97
CA LYS A 74 6.97 16.67 9.42
C LYS A 74 5.81 16.18 10.31
N ASP A 75 4.92 15.38 9.75
CA ASP A 75 3.75 14.80 10.41
C ASP A 75 3.91 13.28 10.42
N PHE A 76 5.01 12.85 11.04
CA PHE A 76 5.43 11.47 11.06
C PHE A 76 4.81 10.76 12.27
N HIS A 77 3.68 10.09 12.05
CA HIS A 77 3.11 9.22 13.08
C HIS A 77 3.68 7.81 12.98
N LEU A 78 4.70 7.55 13.82
CA LEU A 78 5.40 6.27 13.90
C LEU A 78 4.44 5.09 14.17
N SER A 79 3.37 5.32 14.94
CA SER A 79 2.29 4.36 15.17
C SER A 79 1.57 3.92 13.88
N HIS A 80 1.25 4.84 12.98
CA HIS A 80 0.61 4.51 11.69
C HIS A 80 1.52 3.68 10.79
N ILE A 81 2.83 3.92 10.84
CA ILE A 81 3.81 3.17 10.05
C ILE A 81 3.98 1.76 10.59
N ILE A 82 4.08 1.60 11.92
CA ILE A 82 4.11 0.27 12.55
C ILE A 82 2.86 -0.53 12.16
N VAL A 83 1.67 0.07 12.24
CA VAL A 83 0.42 -0.60 11.85
C VAL A 83 0.46 -1.02 10.38
N ARG A 84 0.94 -0.17 9.47
CA ARG A 84 1.08 -0.52 8.04
C ARG A 84 2.07 -1.66 7.81
N ILE A 85 3.18 -1.71 8.54
CA ILE A 85 4.16 -2.80 8.46
C ILE A 85 3.53 -4.11 8.95
N ILE A 86 2.83 -4.10 10.09
CA ILE A 86 2.15 -5.28 10.63
C ILE A 86 1.13 -5.81 9.62
N ILE A 87 0.28 -4.94 9.07
CA ILE A 87 -0.71 -5.32 8.05
C ILE A 87 -0.02 -5.91 6.81
N SER A 88 1.09 -5.31 6.37
CA SER A 88 1.86 -5.79 5.22
C SER A 88 2.42 -7.19 5.45
N ILE A 89 2.96 -7.46 6.64
CA ILE A 89 3.46 -8.78 7.03
C ILE A 89 2.32 -9.81 7.06
N ILE A 90 1.16 -9.44 7.61
CA ILE A 90 -0.02 -10.32 7.66
C ILE A 90 -0.50 -10.66 6.24
N ILE A 91 -0.66 -9.66 5.37
CA ILE A 91 -1.08 -9.86 3.97
C ILE A 91 -0.08 -10.76 3.25
N PHE A 92 1.21 -10.51 3.41
CA PHE A 92 2.27 -11.32 2.80
C PHE A 92 2.28 -12.76 3.32
N GLY A 93 2.14 -12.96 4.64
CA GLY A 93 2.09 -14.28 5.27
C GLY A 93 0.89 -15.09 4.81
N ILE A 94 -0.29 -14.48 4.72
CA ILE A 94 -1.49 -15.16 4.20
C ILE A 94 -1.30 -15.48 2.71
N ALA A 95 -0.72 -14.57 1.93
CA ALA A 95 -0.46 -14.81 0.50
C ALA A 95 0.54 -15.95 0.28
N PHE A 96 1.55 -16.07 1.13
CA PHE A 96 2.52 -17.16 1.11
C PHE A 96 1.89 -18.51 1.50
N TYR A 97 1.03 -18.53 2.53
CA TYR A 97 0.38 -19.76 3.01
C TYR A 97 -0.72 -20.30 2.09
N VAL A 98 -1.42 -19.40 1.37
CA VAL A 98 -2.54 -19.76 0.48
C VAL A 98 -2.07 -20.20 -0.92
N LYS A 99 -0.78 -20.04 -1.21
CA LYS A 99 -0.17 -20.49 -2.48
C LYS A 99 0.06 -22.00 -2.48
#